data_AF-M5BNV1-F1
#
_entry.id   AF-M5BNV1-F1
#
_cell.length_a   1.000
_cell.length_b   1.000
_cell.length_c   1.000
_cell.angle_alpha   90.00
_cell.angle_beta   90.00
_cell.angle_gamma   90.00
#
_symmetry.space_group_name_H-M   'P 1'
#
loop_
_entity.id
_entity.type
_entity.pdbx_description
1 polymer ?
#
loop_
_entity_poly.entity_id
_entity_poly.type
_entity_poly.pdbx_seq_one_letter_code
_entity_poly.pdbx_strand_id
1 'polypeptide(L)'
;MTAYAIKEEIDRQIHVLQDRIKNSGGGQAEDKNSVTACSFQLYSQIKAADFPVYLMQELESETEDPTGVRTVSRPPLKLDGLILSPDCAVALTFKDSVGMQATIFWQKATLYSFVASICYFVILKLIVRQMETSRTPSSIAKISRWTFAMQAIADAYSFVGHVTVGIVSESRSSLSIIAPGFLAATLFLVFEVRFSMLIHQIQGPEDAVMRAPITPAPNAAPTADEAETPLLTDQPAAAPAPPQTSTPPAWMVRTRRIADAARSFVENMTDPDSKFWIMILFAFLFLVQITVSPRLVLYAIGALYSFWVPQIMRNVKRGTRKALQKRYVIGTTLCRLFFPLYIFFCPGNVLFAERQRKPGYGSWLDGPCCNAPYW
;
A
#
# COMPACT_ATOMS: atom_id res chain seq x y z
N MET A 1 -3.70 -46.03 18.22
CA MET A 1 -5.10 -46.38 18.57
C MET A 1 -6.06 -45.20 18.45
N THR A 2 -5.66 -43.96 18.77
CA THR A 2 -6.52 -42.77 18.70
C THR A 2 -6.98 -42.38 17.28
N ALA A 3 -6.09 -42.49 16.27
CA ALA A 3 -6.41 -42.10 14.89
C ALA A 3 -7.51 -42.96 14.23
N TYR A 4 -7.59 -44.25 14.57
CA TYR A 4 -8.63 -45.14 14.02
C TYR A 4 -10.00 -44.85 14.62
N ALA A 5 -10.09 -44.58 15.93
CA ALA A 5 -11.33 -44.20 16.58
C ALA A 5 -11.86 -42.84 16.09
N ILE A 6 -10.95 -41.89 15.84
CA ILE A 6 -11.31 -40.57 15.27
C ILE A 6 -11.83 -40.72 13.84
N LYS A 7 -11.20 -41.56 13.02
CA LYS A 7 -11.64 -41.82 11.65
C LYS A 7 -13.06 -42.41 11.62
N GLU A 8 -13.34 -43.37 12.49
CA GLU A 8 -14.64 -44.04 12.57
C GLU A 8 -15.76 -43.08 13.01
N GLU A 9 -15.48 -42.18 13.95
CA GLU A 9 -16.44 -41.15 14.38
C GLU A 9 -16.69 -40.10 13.29
N ILE A 10 -15.65 -39.71 12.53
CA ILE A 10 -15.80 -38.78 11.39
C ILE A 10 -16.63 -39.42 10.28
N ASP A 11 -16.35 -40.69 9.92
CA ASP A 11 -17.09 -41.41 8.89
C ASP A 11 -18.57 -41.58 9.28
N ARG A 12 -18.85 -41.82 10.57
CA ARG A 12 -20.20 -41.84 11.12
C ARG A 12 -20.90 -40.48 10.97
N GLN A 13 -20.23 -39.38 11.30
CA GLN A 13 -20.81 -38.03 11.17
C GLN A 13 -21.06 -37.65 9.71
N ILE A 14 -20.18 -38.05 8.78
CA ILE A 14 -20.38 -37.88 7.34
C ILE A 14 -21.65 -38.61 6.88
N HIS A 15 -21.86 -39.85 7.32
CA HIS A 15 -23.06 -40.62 6.98
C HIS A 15 -24.35 -39.98 7.50
N VAL A 16 -24.35 -39.49 8.75
CA VAL A 16 -25.52 -38.80 9.33
C VAL A 16 -25.85 -37.51 8.58
N LEU A 17 -24.82 -36.78 8.14
CA LEU A 17 -25.00 -35.55 7.36
C LEU A 17 -25.49 -35.84 5.94
N GLN A 18 -24.98 -36.87 5.27
CA GLN A 18 -25.49 -37.32 3.97
C GLN A 18 -26.96 -37.71 4.03
N ASP A 19 -27.40 -38.36 5.11
CA ASP A 19 -28.79 -38.75 5.30
C ASP A 19 -29.71 -37.53 5.53
N ARG A 20 -29.24 -36.52 6.30
CA ARG A 20 -29.97 -35.25 6.42
C ARG A 20 -30.07 -34.50 5.10
N ILE A 21 -29.02 -34.48 4.29
CA ILE A 21 -29.04 -33.86 2.96
C ILE A 21 -30.05 -34.55 2.04
N LYS A 22 -30.10 -35.89 2.06
CA LYS A 22 -31.03 -36.68 1.24
C LYS A 22 -32.49 -36.49 1.68
N ASN A 23 -32.73 -36.26 2.97
CA ASN A 23 -34.07 -36.16 3.55
C ASN A 23 -34.55 -34.70 3.77
N SER A 24 -33.74 -33.68 3.45
CA SER A 24 -34.09 -32.24 3.57
C SER A 24 -35.10 -31.75 2.51
N GLY A 25 -35.85 -32.65 1.87
CA GLY A 25 -36.83 -32.35 0.83
C GLY A 25 -38.26 -32.11 1.32
N GLY A 26 -38.51 -31.88 2.61
CA GLY A 26 -39.88 -31.70 3.13
C GLY A 26 -39.97 -30.87 4.41
N GLY A 27 -40.27 -29.58 4.27
CA GLY A 27 -40.60 -28.69 5.38
C GLY A 27 -40.57 -27.21 5.00
N GLN A 28 -41.74 -26.66 4.69
CA GLN A 28 -41.99 -25.30 4.19
C GLN A 28 -42.20 -24.32 5.36
N ALA A 29 -41.55 -23.14 5.35
CA ALA A 29 -42.10 -21.85 5.81
C ALA A 29 -41.13 -20.69 5.53
N GLU A 30 -41.68 -19.58 5.02
CA GLU A 30 -41.03 -18.30 4.75
C GLU A 30 -40.31 -17.71 5.96
N ASP A 31 -39.13 -17.11 5.72
CA ASP A 31 -38.76 -15.86 6.38
C ASP A 31 -37.93 -14.97 5.44
N LYS A 32 -38.40 -13.73 5.29
CA LYS A 32 -37.83 -12.68 4.43
C LYS A 32 -36.64 -12.02 5.16
N ASN A 33 -35.53 -11.82 4.46
CA ASN A 33 -34.34 -11.07 4.90
C ASN A 33 -33.43 -11.67 5.99
N SER A 34 -33.22 -12.99 6.00
CA SER A 34 -32.07 -13.56 6.71
C SER A 34 -30.82 -13.52 5.82
N VAL A 35 -29.84 -12.68 6.18
CA VAL A 35 -28.46 -12.87 5.70
C VAL A 35 -28.06 -14.27 6.14
N THR A 36 -27.87 -15.19 5.19
CA THR A 36 -27.58 -16.60 5.47
C THR A 36 -26.19 -16.69 6.08
N ALA A 37 -26.09 -16.73 7.41
CA ALA A 37 -24.83 -16.87 8.13
C ALA A 37 -24.48 -18.36 8.24
N CYS A 38 -23.82 -18.92 7.22
CA CYS A 38 -23.30 -20.28 7.26
C CYS A 38 -22.16 -20.39 8.28
N SER A 39 -22.30 -21.25 9.30
CA SER A 39 -21.16 -21.57 10.18
C SER A 39 -20.19 -22.50 9.45
N PHE A 40 -18.89 -22.22 9.49
CA PHE A 40 -17.85 -23.04 8.88
C PHE A 40 -16.90 -23.60 9.95
N GLN A 41 -16.74 -24.92 9.96
CA GLN A 41 -15.81 -25.65 10.83
C GLN A 41 -14.65 -26.19 9.98
N LEU A 42 -13.41 -25.90 10.38
CA LEU A 42 -12.20 -26.35 9.69
C LEU A 42 -11.60 -27.56 10.41
N TYR A 43 -11.55 -28.69 9.73
CA TYR A 43 -10.78 -29.86 10.14
C TYR A 43 -9.53 -29.95 9.27
N SER A 44 -8.35 -30.01 9.87
CA SER A 44 -7.10 -30.11 9.10
C SER A 44 -6.08 -30.99 9.81
N GLN A 45 -5.27 -31.70 9.03
CA GLN A 45 -4.22 -32.58 9.50
C GLN A 45 -2.96 -32.37 8.66
N ILE A 46 -1.82 -32.27 9.35
CA ILE A 46 -0.50 -32.22 8.69
C ILE A 46 -0.14 -33.64 8.24
N LYS A 47 0.24 -33.79 6.98
CA LYS A 47 0.67 -35.04 6.39
C LYS A 47 2.01 -35.47 6.97
N ALA A 48 2.12 -36.74 7.35
CA ALA A 48 3.38 -37.30 7.84
C ALA A 48 4.48 -37.22 6.78
N ALA A 49 5.71 -36.95 7.22
CA ALA A 49 6.88 -36.96 6.34
C ALA A 49 7.27 -38.40 5.98
N ASP A 50 7.89 -38.59 4.82
CA ASP A 50 8.33 -39.91 4.33
C ASP A 50 9.59 -40.45 5.05
N PHE A 51 10.03 -39.77 6.12
CA PHE A 51 11.25 -40.09 6.87
C PHE A 51 10.94 -40.75 8.22
N PRO A 52 11.83 -41.63 8.72
CA PRO A 52 11.71 -42.19 10.07
C PRO A 52 11.83 -41.11 11.15
N VAL A 53 11.15 -41.33 12.28
CA VAL A 53 11.00 -40.35 13.38
C VAL A 53 12.34 -39.83 13.91
N TYR A 54 13.38 -40.69 13.99
CA TYR A 54 14.68 -40.28 14.53
C TYR A 54 15.37 -39.20 13.68
N LEU A 55 15.27 -39.28 12.34
CA LEU A 55 15.84 -38.27 11.44
C LEU A 55 15.06 -36.95 11.52
N MET A 56 13.74 -37.03 11.74
CA MET A 56 12.91 -35.85 11.96
C MET A 56 13.27 -35.15 13.26
N GLN A 57 13.46 -35.91 14.34
CA GLN A 57 13.84 -35.36 15.64
C GLN A 57 15.22 -34.69 15.61
N GLU A 58 16.19 -35.29 14.91
CA GLU A 58 17.52 -34.71 14.70
C GLU A 58 17.44 -33.39 13.90
N LEU A 59 16.64 -33.37 12.83
CA LEU A 59 16.39 -32.16 12.03
C LEU A 59 15.68 -31.06 12.82
N GLU A 60 14.72 -31.42 13.67
CA GLU A 60 14.00 -30.48 14.53
C GLU A 60 14.93 -29.88 15.60
N SER A 61 15.74 -30.70 16.28
CA SER A 61 16.70 -30.21 17.26
C SER A 61 17.72 -29.26 16.65
N GLU A 62 18.24 -29.59 15.46
CA GLU A 62 19.19 -28.73 14.73
C GLU A 62 18.51 -27.45 14.19
N THR A 63 17.20 -27.48 13.96
CA THR A 63 16.45 -26.29 13.53
C THR A 63 16.17 -25.32 14.68
N GLU A 64 15.96 -25.83 15.89
CA GLU A 64 15.78 -25.03 17.10
C GLU A 64 17.11 -24.45 17.61
N ASP A 65 18.17 -25.26 17.63
CA ASP A 65 19.52 -24.87 18.03
C ASP A 65 20.54 -25.26 16.94
N PRO A 66 20.92 -24.31 16.05
CA PRO A 66 21.78 -24.61 14.91
C PRO A 66 23.23 -24.84 15.37
N THR A 67 23.71 -26.07 15.26
CA THR A 67 25.09 -26.47 15.56
C THR A 67 25.98 -26.62 14.31
N GLY A 68 25.38 -26.59 13.12
CA GLY A 68 26.03 -26.75 11.82
C GLY A 68 26.15 -28.21 11.35
N VAL A 69 25.40 -29.13 11.98
CA VAL A 69 25.43 -30.55 11.62
C VAL A 69 24.58 -30.80 10.38
N ARG A 70 25.06 -31.67 9.49
CA ARG A 70 24.40 -31.97 8.22
C ARG A 70 23.27 -32.98 8.42
N THR A 71 22.03 -32.49 8.49
CA THR A 71 20.81 -33.30 8.66
C THR A 71 20.12 -33.64 7.33
N VAL A 72 19.03 -34.40 7.39
CA VAL A 72 18.19 -34.71 6.20
C VAL A 72 17.56 -33.46 5.60
N SER A 73 17.27 -33.50 4.29
CA SER A 73 16.59 -32.39 3.63
C SER A 73 15.18 -32.20 4.18
N ARG A 74 14.84 -30.96 4.51
CA ARG A 74 13.54 -30.62 5.12
C ARG A 74 12.38 -31.01 4.19
N PRO A 75 11.44 -31.86 4.66
CA PRO A 75 10.25 -32.20 3.88
C PRO A 75 9.31 -30.98 3.78
N PRO A 76 8.57 -30.81 2.66
CA PRO A 76 7.57 -29.78 2.56
C PRO A 76 6.40 -30.06 3.51
N LEU A 77 5.95 -29.03 4.24
CA LEU A 77 4.78 -29.15 5.12
C LEU A 77 3.53 -29.22 4.24
N LYS A 78 2.88 -30.39 4.17
CA LYS A 78 1.63 -30.57 3.43
C LYS A 78 0.48 -30.69 4.41
N LEU A 79 -0.58 -29.91 4.18
CA LEU A 79 -1.80 -29.90 4.98
C LEU A 79 -2.95 -30.44 4.15
N ASP A 80 -3.62 -31.46 4.67
CA ASP A 80 -4.91 -31.93 4.16
C ASP A 80 -6.01 -31.37 5.07
N GLY A 81 -7.11 -30.91 4.49
CA GLY A 81 -8.19 -30.36 5.30
C GLY A 81 -9.56 -30.34 4.62
N LEU A 82 -10.57 -30.21 5.47
CA LEU A 82 -11.98 -30.18 5.16
C LEU A 82 -12.61 -29.00 5.91
N ILE A 83 -13.17 -28.06 5.17
CA ILE A 83 -14.02 -27.00 5.69
C ILE A 83 -15.47 -27.44 5.51
N LEU A 84 -16.19 -27.62 6.61
CA LEU A 84 -17.57 -28.09 6.62
C LEU A 84 -18.50 -27.00 7.14
N SER A 85 -19.58 -26.73 6.42
CA SER A 85 -20.72 -25.97 6.91
C SER A 85 -21.95 -26.86 7.01
N PRO A 86 -22.34 -27.29 8.22
CA PRO A 86 -23.54 -28.10 8.42
C PRO A 86 -24.84 -27.36 8.03
N ASP A 87 -24.90 -26.05 8.30
CA ASP A 87 -26.12 -25.23 8.10
C ASP A 87 -26.44 -25.03 6.62
N CYS A 88 -25.39 -24.90 5.81
CA CYS A 88 -25.50 -24.68 4.36
C CYS A 88 -25.19 -25.93 3.55
N ALA A 89 -24.94 -27.07 4.21
CA ALA A 89 -24.58 -28.35 3.60
C ALA A 89 -23.43 -28.25 2.58
N VAL A 90 -22.44 -27.38 2.85
CA VAL A 90 -21.26 -27.19 1.98
C VAL A 90 -20.06 -27.86 2.62
N ALA A 91 -19.32 -28.64 1.83
CA ALA A 91 -18.04 -29.25 2.22
C ALA A 91 -16.96 -28.90 1.19
N LEU A 92 -15.91 -28.20 1.62
CA LEU A 92 -14.76 -27.83 0.79
C LEU A 92 -13.54 -28.62 1.28
N THR A 93 -13.03 -29.51 0.44
CA THR A 93 -11.81 -30.27 0.72
C THR A 93 -10.62 -29.63 -0.01
N PHE A 94 -9.53 -29.41 0.70
CA PHE A 94 -8.23 -29.11 0.10
C PHE A 94 -7.24 -30.22 0.44
N LYS A 95 -6.48 -30.65 -0.57
CA LYS A 95 -5.50 -31.73 -0.47
C LYS A 95 -4.13 -31.22 -0.88
N ASP A 96 -3.10 -31.70 -0.19
CA ASP A 96 -1.70 -31.37 -0.43
C ASP A 96 -1.42 -29.85 -0.44
N SER A 97 -2.09 -29.07 0.43
CA SER A 97 -1.81 -27.64 0.58
C SER A 97 -0.43 -27.43 1.19
N VAL A 98 0.47 -26.77 0.47
CA VAL A 98 1.85 -26.56 0.92
C VAL A 98 1.92 -25.36 1.87
N GLY A 99 2.40 -25.59 3.09
CA GLY A 99 2.66 -24.57 4.10
C GLY A 99 4.15 -24.32 4.31
N MET A 100 4.48 -23.19 4.95
CA MET A 100 5.83 -22.87 5.41
C MET A 100 5.88 -22.87 6.94
N GLN A 101 6.90 -23.49 7.51
CA GLN A 101 7.14 -23.46 8.96
C GLN A 101 7.54 -22.04 9.42
N ALA A 102 7.00 -21.61 10.56
CA ALA A 102 7.23 -20.27 11.10
C ALA A 102 8.72 -19.98 11.37
N THR A 103 9.50 -20.94 11.87
CA THR A 103 10.94 -20.77 12.14
C THR A 103 11.73 -20.43 10.86
N ILE A 104 11.46 -21.14 9.78
CA ILE A 104 12.07 -20.92 8.45
C ILE A 104 11.65 -19.56 7.89
N PHE A 105 10.38 -19.22 8.04
CA PHE A 105 9.86 -17.91 7.64
C PHE A 105 10.62 -16.77 8.33
N TRP A 106 10.86 -16.87 9.65
CA TRP A 106 11.62 -15.86 10.39
C TRP A 106 13.10 -15.82 10.00
N GLN A 107 13.74 -16.95 9.74
CA GLN A 107 15.12 -16.99 9.24
C GLN A 107 15.24 -16.29 7.87
N LYS A 108 14.32 -16.57 6.93
CA LYS A 108 14.25 -15.88 5.63
C LYS A 108 13.99 -14.40 5.79
N ALA A 109 13.09 -14.02 6.70
CA ALA A 109 12.79 -12.62 7.00
C ALA A 109 14.04 -11.88 7.52
N THR A 110 14.82 -12.48 8.42
CA THR A 110 16.06 -11.90 8.94
C THR A 110 17.10 -11.67 7.83
N LEU A 111 17.31 -12.64 6.94
CA LEU A 111 18.21 -12.48 5.81
C LEU A 111 17.74 -11.38 4.85
N TYR A 112 16.46 -11.38 4.51
CA TYR A 112 15.85 -10.33 3.70
C TYR A 112 16.08 -8.95 4.33
N SER A 113 15.82 -8.80 5.62
CA SER A 113 15.98 -7.54 6.33
C SER A 113 17.43 -7.06 6.36
N PHE A 114 18.39 -7.97 6.52
CA PHE A 114 19.81 -7.63 6.43
C PHE A 114 20.18 -7.07 5.04
N VAL A 115 19.78 -7.76 3.97
CA VAL A 115 20.05 -7.30 2.59
C VAL A 115 19.31 -6.00 2.28
N ALA A 116 18.06 -5.86 2.74
CA ALA A 116 17.27 -4.64 2.61
C ALA A 116 17.95 -3.46 3.32
N SER A 117 18.48 -3.65 4.53
CA SER A 117 19.23 -2.63 5.25
C SER A 117 20.48 -2.18 4.49
N ILE A 118 21.23 -3.11 3.90
CA ILE A 118 22.37 -2.76 3.04
C ILE A 118 21.90 -1.93 1.84
N CYS A 119 20.83 -2.35 1.16
CA CYS A 119 20.28 -1.62 0.01
C CYS A 119 19.88 -0.20 0.40
N TYR A 120 19.13 -0.02 1.50
CA TYR A 120 18.74 1.30 1.99
C TYR A 120 19.93 2.16 2.43
N PHE A 121 20.94 1.56 3.07
CA PHE A 121 22.16 2.29 3.44
C PHE A 121 22.93 2.78 2.21
N VAL A 122 22.99 1.98 1.15
CA VAL A 122 23.58 2.39 -0.13
C VAL A 122 22.75 3.51 -0.76
N ILE A 123 21.43 3.39 -0.81
CA ILE A 123 20.53 4.45 -1.31
C ILE A 123 20.73 5.75 -0.51
N LEU A 124 20.85 5.66 0.81
CA LEU A 124 21.13 6.78 1.72
C LEU A 124 22.43 7.49 1.35
N LYS A 125 23.53 6.76 1.18
CA LYS A 125 24.80 7.35 0.73
C LYS A 125 24.69 8.00 -0.65
N LEU A 126 23.96 7.38 -1.57
CA LEU A 126 23.78 7.90 -2.93
C LEU A 126 22.95 9.18 -2.94
N ILE A 127 21.85 9.26 -2.18
CA ILE A 127 21.01 10.47 -2.12
C ILE A 127 21.75 11.63 -1.46
N VAL A 128 22.48 11.37 -0.36
CA VAL A 128 23.32 12.39 0.28
C VAL A 128 24.30 12.96 -0.73
N ARG A 129 25.05 12.10 -1.44
CA ARG A 129 26.02 12.54 -2.44
C ARG A 129 25.38 13.30 -3.62
N GLN A 130 24.18 12.89 -4.04
CA GLN A 130 23.41 13.59 -5.07
C GLN A 130 22.99 14.99 -4.61
N MET A 131 22.55 15.14 -3.36
CA MET A 131 22.19 16.43 -2.76
C MET A 131 23.43 17.33 -2.59
N GLU A 132 24.56 16.78 -2.16
CA GLU A 132 25.82 17.53 -2.05
C GLU A 132 26.31 18.08 -3.38
N THR A 133 26.09 17.33 -4.46
CA THR A 133 26.44 17.77 -5.80
C THR A 133 25.45 18.84 -6.31
N SER A 134 24.20 18.77 -5.86
CA SER A 134 23.10 19.63 -6.31
C SER A 134 22.85 20.80 -5.35
N ARG A 135 23.91 21.51 -4.93
CA ARG A 135 23.79 22.63 -3.98
C ARG A 135 23.39 23.96 -4.63
N THR A 136 23.60 24.11 -5.94
CA THR A 136 23.30 25.37 -6.64
C THR A 136 21.88 25.38 -7.20
N PRO A 137 21.20 26.55 -7.23
CA PRO A 137 19.86 26.66 -7.80
C PRO A 137 19.82 26.29 -9.30
N SER A 138 20.91 26.55 -10.03
CA SER A 138 21.05 26.17 -11.45
C SER A 138 21.14 24.65 -11.66
N SER A 139 21.68 23.90 -10.70
CA SER A 139 21.67 22.44 -10.71
C SER A 139 20.30 21.90 -10.35
N ILE A 140 19.68 22.45 -9.29
CA ILE A 140 18.36 22.04 -8.80
C ILE A 140 17.26 22.31 -9.84
N ALA A 141 17.33 23.39 -10.59
CA ALA A 141 16.37 23.72 -11.65
C ALA A 141 16.28 22.65 -12.76
N LYS A 142 17.29 21.79 -12.92
CA LYS A 142 17.28 20.69 -13.91
C LYS A 142 16.57 19.45 -13.39
N ILE A 143 16.38 19.34 -12.08
CA ILE A 143 15.90 18.14 -11.40
C ILE A 143 14.37 18.19 -11.27
N SER A 144 13.69 17.07 -11.45
CA SER A 144 12.23 16.98 -11.31
C SER A 144 11.82 16.70 -9.87
N ARG A 145 10.99 17.57 -9.27
CA ARG A 145 10.45 17.36 -7.91
C ARG A 145 9.65 16.05 -7.77
N TRP A 146 8.94 15.66 -8.84
CA TRP A 146 8.08 14.49 -8.83
C TRP A 146 8.85 13.17 -8.73
N THR A 147 10.10 13.13 -9.21
CA THR A 147 10.96 11.96 -9.08
C THR A 147 11.30 11.67 -7.61
N PHE A 148 11.61 12.71 -6.83
CA PHE A 148 11.88 12.55 -5.39
C PHE A 148 10.60 12.39 -4.57
N ALA A 149 9.50 13.01 -4.99
CA ALA A 149 8.20 12.79 -4.36
C ALA A 149 7.71 11.33 -4.48
N MET A 150 7.83 10.71 -5.66
CA MET A 150 7.45 9.30 -5.82
C MET A 150 8.37 8.35 -5.07
N GLN A 151 9.68 8.64 -5.04
CA GLN A 151 10.62 7.87 -4.20
C GLN A 151 10.27 7.96 -2.71
N ALA A 152 9.95 9.17 -2.22
CA ALA A 152 9.53 9.41 -0.84
C ALA A 152 8.27 8.62 -0.48
N ILE A 153 7.29 8.54 -1.40
CA ILE A 153 6.10 7.73 -1.21
C ILE A 153 6.46 6.24 -1.13
N ALA A 154 7.28 5.73 -2.05
CA ALA A 154 7.70 4.33 -2.06
C ALA A 154 8.46 3.92 -0.78
N ASP A 155 9.33 4.79 -0.29
CA ASP A 155 10.10 4.55 0.93
C ASP A 155 9.23 4.70 2.19
N ALA A 156 8.22 5.57 2.17
CA ALA A 156 7.20 5.64 3.21
C ALA A 156 6.36 4.35 3.28
N TYR A 157 5.91 3.80 2.15
CA TYR A 157 5.23 2.49 2.11
C TYR A 157 6.11 1.38 2.69
N SER A 158 7.38 1.38 2.31
CA SER A 158 8.33 0.38 2.80
C SER A 158 8.57 0.52 4.30
N PHE A 159 8.69 1.75 4.82
CA PHE A 159 8.78 2.02 6.25
C PHE A 159 7.56 1.46 7.01
N VAL A 160 6.34 1.80 6.57
CA VAL A 160 5.12 1.30 7.22
C VAL A 160 5.07 -0.22 7.18
N GLY A 161 5.37 -0.84 6.03
CA GLY A 161 5.38 -2.30 5.91
C GLY A 161 6.34 -3.00 6.87
N HIS A 162 7.60 -2.54 6.95
CA HIS A 162 8.58 -3.12 7.86
C HIS A 162 8.22 -2.90 9.34
N VAL A 163 7.70 -1.72 9.69
CA VAL A 163 7.27 -1.43 11.07
C VAL A 163 6.03 -2.25 11.44
N THR A 164 5.04 -2.35 10.57
CA THR A 164 3.84 -3.16 10.83
C THR A 164 4.20 -4.62 11.01
N VAL A 165 5.02 -5.21 10.13
CA VAL A 165 5.46 -6.60 10.28
C VAL A 165 6.30 -6.76 11.55
N GLY A 166 7.20 -5.81 11.86
CA GLY A 166 8.01 -5.82 13.07
C GLY A 166 7.18 -5.78 14.36
N ILE A 167 6.16 -4.93 14.42
CA ILE A 167 5.27 -4.78 15.59
C ILE A 167 4.36 -6.00 15.75
N VAL A 168 3.76 -6.49 14.67
CA VAL A 168 2.87 -7.67 14.71
C VAL A 168 3.66 -8.94 15.02
N SER A 169 4.95 -8.96 14.70
CA SER A 169 5.84 -10.07 15.04
C SER A 169 6.31 -10.01 16.48
N GLU A 170 5.64 -10.71 17.40
CA GLU A 170 6.15 -10.96 18.75
C GLU A 170 7.27 -12.04 18.74
N SER A 171 8.26 -11.88 17.86
CA SER A 171 9.36 -12.85 17.69
C SER A 171 10.71 -12.24 18.05
N ARG A 172 11.70 -13.10 18.33
CA ARG A 172 13.11 -12.70 18.52
C ARG A 172 13.69 -11.96 17.30
N SER A 173 13.08 -12.10 16.12
CA SER A 173 13.54 -11.52 14.85
C SER A 173 12.95 -10.14 14.54
N SER A 174 12.03 -9.64 15.38
CA SER A 174 11.32 -8.36 15.16
C SER A 174 12.28 -7.17 15.02
N LEU A 175 13.34 -7.12 15.82
CA LEU A 175 14.35 -6.06 15.76
C LEU A 175 15.06 -5.98 14.40
N SER A 176 15.35 -7.15 13.79
CA SER A 176 16.01 -7.21 12.49
C SER A 176 15.13 -6.64 11.37
N ILE A 177 13.81 -6.84 11.46
CA ILE A 177 12.84 -6.33 10.48
C ILE A 177 12.62 -4.83 10.61
N ILE A 178 12.71 -4.28 11.82
CA ILE A 178 12.56 -2.84 12.07
C ILE A 178 13.75 -2.03 11.53
N ALA A 179 14.97 -2.58 11.54
CA ALA A 179 16.18 -1.90 11.09
C ALA A 179 16.10 -1.30 9.66
N PRO A 180 15.72 -2.04 8.60
CA PRO A 180 15.52 -1.45 7.27
C PRO A 180 14.37 -0.43 7.25
N GLY A 181 13.35 -0.61 8.10
CA GLY A 181 12.27 0.38 8.28
C GLY A 181 12.79 1.73 8.76
N PHE A 182 13.66 1.75 9.78
CA PHE A 182 14.28 2.99 10.26
C PHE A 182 15.12 3.70 9.19
N LEU A 183 15.87 2.94 8.38
CA LEU A 183 16.64 3.50 7.27
C LEU A 183 15.72 4.07 6.17
N ALA A 184 14.64 3.38 5.84
CA ALA A 184 13.61 3.87 4.92
C ALA A 184 12.95 5.15 5.45
N ALA A 185 12.63 5.21 6.74
CA ALA A 185 12.11 6.42 7.39
C ALA A 185 13.09 7.59 7.29
N THR A 186 14.38 7.33 7.54
CA THR A 186 15.43 8.34 7.43
C THR A 186 15.54 8.88 6.01
N LEU A 187 15.53 8.00 5.00
CA LEU A 187 15.52 8.37 3.59
C LEU A 187 14.35 9.29 3.26
N PHE A 188 13.13 8.84 3.57
CA PHE A 188 11.90 9.55 3.24
C PHE A 188 11.77 10.88 4.02
N LEU A 189 11.85 10.86 5.36
CA LEU A 189 11.60 12.03 6.20
C LEU A 189 12.71 13.07 6.14
N VAL A 190 13.97 12.64 6.16
CA VAL A 190 15.11 13.56 6.32
C VAL A 190 15.63 14.04 4.98
N PHE A 191 15.68 13.18 3.95
CA PHE A 191 16.34 13.51 2.69
C PHE A 191 15.35 13.78 1.56
N GLU A 192 14.50 12.82 1.19
CA GLU A 192 13.72 12.90 -0.04
C GLU A 192 12.61 13.96 0.00
N VAL A 193 11.84 14.03 1.10
CA VAL A 193 10.82 15.07 1.27
C VAL A 193 11.45 16.46 1.32
N ARG A 194 12.53 16.64 2.08
CA ARG A 194 13.25 17.92 2.16
C ARG A 194 13.82 18.34 0.81
N PHE A 195 14.41 17.41 0.07
CA PHE A 195 14.94 17.71 -1.25
C PHE A 195 13.83 18.06 -2.24
N SER A 196 12.70 17.33 -2.23
CA SER A 196 11.51 17.65 -3.03
C SER A 196 10.94 19.05 -2.73
N MET A 197 10.85 19.42 -1.44
CA MET A 197 10.41 20.76 -1.03
C MET A 197 11.38 21.86 -1.48
N LEU A 198 12.69 21.65 -1.32
CA LEU A 198 13.71 22.59 -1.79
C LEU A 198 13.63 22.79 -3.30
N ILE A 199 13.47 21.70 -4.07
CA ILE A 199 13.26 21.76 -5.51
C ILE A 199 12.00 22.58 -5.80
N HIS A 200 10.89 22.34 -5.11
CA HIS A 200 9.65 23.07 -5.34
C HIS A 200 9.77 24.57 -5.05
N GLN A 201 10.47 24.96 -3.98
CA GLN A 201 10.70 26.37 -3.65
C GLN A 201 11.52 27.09 -4.73
N ILE A 202 12.60 26.46 -5.19
CA ILE A 202 13.45 27.03 -6.26
C ILE A 202 12.70 27.08 -7.60
N GLN A 203 11.79 26.12 -7.83
CA GLN A 203 10.96 26.06 -9.04
C GLN A 203 9.65 26.86 -8.94
N GLY A 204 9.33 27.43 -7.78
CA GLY A 204 8.09 28.19 -7.58
C GLY A 204 7.93 29.37 -8.55
N PRO A 205 8.96 30.23 -8.72
CA PRO A 205 8.88 31.39 -9.61
C PRO A 205 8.69 31.01 -11.08
N GLU A 206 9.38 29.97 -11.56
CA GLU A 206 9.24 29.51 -12.95
C GLU A 206 7.85 28.91 -13.22
N ASP A 207 7.29 28.19 -12.25
CA ASP A 207 5.94 27.64 -12.34
C ASP A 207 4.88 28.76 -12.32
N ALA A 208 5.12 29.84 -11.58
CA ALA A 208 4.22 31.00 -11.51
C ALA A 208 4.17 31.75 -12.85
N VAL A 209 5.33 31.98 -13.48
CA VAL A 209 5.40 32.59 -14.82
C VAL A 209 4.68 31.72 -15.86
N MET A 210 4.84 30.39 -15.79
CA MET A 210 4.18 29.49 -16.73
C MET A 210 2.66 29.36 -16.51
N ARG A 211 2.17 29.60 -15.28
CA ARG A 211 0.73 29.59 -14.96
C ARG A 211 0.05 30.96 -15.08
N ALA A 212 0.81 32.04 -15.28
CA ALA A 212 0.23 33.36 -15.43
C ALA A 212 -0.74 33.37 -16.64
N PRO A 213 -2.01 33.79 -16.45
CA PRO A 213 -2.92 33.99 -17.57
C PRO A 213 -2.27 34.98 -18.55
N ILE A 214 -2.35 34.69 -19.85
CA ILE A 214 -1.94 35.63 -20.89
C ILE A 214 -2.96 36.76 -20.86
N THR A 215 -2.72 37.81 -20.07
CA THR A 215 -3.52 39.02 -20.13
C THR A 215 -3.24 39.66 -21.49
N PRO A 216 -4.24 39.82 -22.38
CA PRO A 216 -4.05 40.68 -23.53
C PRO A 216 -3.67 42.07 -23.02
N ALA A 217 -2.65 42.67 -23.61
CA ALA A 217 -2.20 44.01 -23.25
C ALA A 217 -3.42 44.94 -23.20
N PRO A 218 -3.61 45.74 -22.14
CA PRO A 218 -4.69 46.71 -22.12
C PRO A 218 -4.45 47.68 -23.28
N ASN A 219 -5.34 47.65 -24.28
CA ASN A 219 -5.40 48.69 -25.29
C ASN A 219 -5.50 50.02 -24.54
N ALA A 220 -4.62 50.96 -24.89
CA ALA A 220 -4.64 52.31 -24.35
C ALA A 220 -6.06 52.86 -24.43
N ALA A 221 -6.61 53.26 -23.28
CA ALA A 221 -7.90 53.93 -23.23
C ALA A 221 -7.81 55.25 -24.01
N PRO A 222 -8.77 55.56 -24.90
CA PRO A 222 -8.87 56.90 -25.44
C PRO A 222 -9.31 57.86 -24.34
N THR A 223 -8.55 58.95 -24.20
CA THR A 223 -8.87 60.13 -23.39
C THR A 223 -10.28 60.60 -23.74
N ALA A 224 -11.21 60.54 -22.78
CA ALA A 224 -12.52 61.16 -22.92
C ALA A 224 -12.44 62.55 -22.27
N ASP A 225 -12.51 63.56 -23.13
CA ASP A 225 -12.63 64.97 -22.76
C ASP A 225 -13.90 65.23 -21.95
N GLU A 226 -13.73 66.18 -21.05
CA GLU A 226 -14.68 66.85 -20.18
C GLU A 226 -15.83 67.49 -20.97
N ALA A 227 -17.08 67.21 -20.57
CA ALA A 227 -18.24 68.05 -20.94
C ALA A 227 -19.33 67.97 -19.86
N GLU A 228 -19.66 69.16 -19.34
CA GLU A 228 -20.67 69.49 -18.34
C GLU A 228 -22.07 68.93 -18.67
N THR A 229 -22.83 68.58 -17.62
CA THR A 229 -24.29 68.39 -17.70
C THR A 229 -24.97 69.31 -16.68
N PRO A 230 -25.88 70.23 -17.08
CA PRO A 230 -26.62 71.04 -16.14
C PRO A 230 -27.87 70.32 -15.61
N LEU A 231 -28.18 70.66 -14.36
CA LEU A 231 -29.40 70.43 -13.59
C LEU A 231 -30.68 70.84 -14.36
N LEU A 232 -31.78 70.07 -14.25
CA LEU A 232 -33.12 70.56 -13.79
C LEU A 232 -34.29 69.56 -13.99
N THR A 233 -35.03 69.36 -12.88
CA THR A 233 -36.50 69.38 -12.72
C THR A 233 -37.36 68.08 -12.79
N ASP A 234 -37.83 67.71 -11.57
CA ASP A 234 -39.17 67.34 -11.08
C ASP A 234 -40.16 66.49 -11.89
N GLN A 235 -40.63 65.39 -11.25
CA GLN A 235 -42.06 65.00 -11.15
C GLN A 235 -42.28 63.96 -10.01
N PRO A 236 -43.50 63.81 -9.45
CA PRO A 236 -43.72 63.92 -8.01
C PRO A 236 -43.89 62.58 -7.27
N ALA A 237 -43.62 62.65 -5.97
CA ALA A 237 -43.70 61.58 -4.99
C ALA A 237 -45.12 61.03 -4.80
N ALA A 238 -45.28 59.71 -4.98
CA ALA A 238 -46.38 58.93 -4.45
C ALA A 238 -46.04 58.42 -3.04
N ALA A 239 -47.02 58.49 -2.13
CA ALA A 239 -46.87 58.22 -0.70
C ALA A 239 -46.42 56.78 -0.35
N PRO A 240 -45.62 56.58 0.72
CA PRO A 240 -45.20 55.25 1.15
C PRO A 240 -46.28 54.56 2.00
N ALA A 241 -46.69 53.36 1.59
CA ALA A 241 -47.41 52.41 2.44
C ALA A 241 -46.45 51.74 3.44
N PRO A 242 -46.90 51.35 4.65
CA PRO A 242 -46.03 50.80 5.69
C PRO A 242 -45.44 49.44 5.30
N PRO A 243 -44.21 49.10 5.74
CA PRO A 243 -43.56 47.85 5.38
C PRO A 243 -44.32 46.66 5.98
N GLN A 244 -44.88 45.82 5.12
CA GLN A 244 -45.37 44.51 5.52
C GLN A 244 -44.18 43.67 5.96
N THR A 245 -44.10 43.38 7.26
CA THR A 245 -43.11 42.46 7.81
C THR A 245 -43.54 41.05 7.42
N SER A 246 -43.17 40.59 6.22
CA SER A 246 -43.32 39.19 5.85
C SER A 246 -42.31 38.36 6.65
N THR A 247 -42.75 37.79 7.77
CA THR A 247 -41.97 36.76 8.46
C THR A 247 -41.78 35.59 7.49
N PRO A 248 -40.53 35.22 7.14
CA PRO A 248 -40.30 34.14 6.20
C PRO A 248 -40.88 32.83 6.77
N PRO A 249 -41.51 31.98 5.94
CA PRO A 249 -42.11 30.74 6.40
C PRO A 249 -41.05 29.83 7.04
N ALA A 250 -41.43 29.10 8.10
CA ALA A 250 -40.52 28.34 8.96
C ALA A 250 -39.61 27.34 8.22
N TRP A 251 -40.07 26.82 7.06
CA TRP A 251 -39.27 25.94 6.22
C TRP A 251 -38.09 26.66 5.54
N MET A 252 -38.22 27.94 5.20
CA MET A 252 -37.12 28.75 4.64
C MET A 252 -36.04 29.00 5.70
N VAL A 253 -36.44 29.25 6.95
CA VAL A 253 -35.49 29.42 8.06
C VAL A 253 -34.78 28.10 8.38
N ARG A 254 -35.48 26.96 8.32
CA ARG A 254 -34.90 25.63 8.52
C ARG A 254 -33.93 25.25 7.41
N THR A 255 -34.29 25.46 6.15
CA THR A 255 -33.42 25.19 4.99
C THR A 255 -32.20 26.10 4.97
N ARG A 256 -32.37 27.38 5.30
CA ARG A 256 -31.25 28.33 5.46
C ARG A 256 -30.31 27.91 6.60
N ARG A 257 -30.83 27.50 7.76
CA ARG A 257 -30.02 27.04 8.89
C ARG A 257 -29.23 25.76 8.56
N ILE A 258 -29.82 24.84 7.79
CA ILE A 258 -29.12 23.62 7.30
C ILE A 258 -28.05 23.99 6.27
N ALA A 259 -28.36 24.89 5.33
CA ALA A 259 -27.40 25.37 4.34
C ALA A 259 -26.24 26.14 4.98
N ASP A 260 -26.50 26.95 6.01
CA ASP A 260 -25.50 27.70 6.75
C ASP A 260 -24.64 26.76 7.62
N ALA A 261 -25.23 25.72 8.22
CA ALA A 261 -24.48 24.66 8.92
C ALA A 261 -23.62 23.81 7.96
N ALA A 262 -24.10 23.56 6.75
CA ALA A 262 -23.33 22.86 5.71
C ALA A 262 -22.19 23.74 5.19
N ARG A 263 -22.44 25.03 4.95
CA ARG A 263 -21.38 25.98 4.57
C ARG A 263 -20.35 26.16 5.66
N SER A 264 -20.77 26.31 6.92
CA SER A 264 -19.83 26.41 8.04
C SER A 264 -19.04 25.13 8.23
N PHE A 265 -19.65 23.94 8.07
CA PHE A 265 -18.92 22.68 8.06
C PHE A 265 -17.90 22.60 6.93
N VAL A 266 -18.28 22.99 5.70
CA VAL A 266 -17.38 23.03 4.54
C VAL A 266 -16.25 24.04 4.76
N GLU A 267 -16.54 25.24 5.26
CA GLU A 267 -15.53 26.26 5.60
C GLU A 267 -14.59 25.77 6.70
N ASN A 268 -15.10 25.12 7.74
CA ASN A 268 -14.29 24.48 8.80
C ASN A 268 -13.47 23.31 8.27
N MET A 269 -13.94 22.61 7.24
CA MET A 269 -13.21 21.59 6.47
C MET A 269 -12.13 22.20 5.56
N THR A 270 -12.20 23.51 5.31
CA THR A 270 -11.30 24.27 4.44
C THR A 270 -10.18 24.96 5.24
N ASP A 271 -10.16 24.84 6.56
CA ASP A 271 -9.09 25.37 7.39
C ASP A 271 -7.77 24.60 7.17
N PRO A 272 -6.59 25.25 7.22
CA PRO A 272 -5.30 24.58 6.96
C PRO A 272 -5.07 23.35 7.85
N ASP A 273 -5.51 23.43 9.11
CA ASP A 273 -5.34 22.39 10.11
C ASP A 273 -6.29 21.20 9.89
N SER A 274 -7.56 21.45 9.53
CA SER A 274 -8.52 20.38 9.24
C SER A 274 -8.23 19.69 7.92
N LYS A 275 -7.76 20.43 6.90
CA LYS A 275 -7.23 19.89 5.63
C LYS A 275 -6.09 18.90 5.87
N PHE A 276 -5.16 19.23 6.75
CA PHE A 276 -4.02 18.38 7.07
C PHE A 276 -4.46 17.03 7.65
N TRP A 277 -5.35 17.04 8.64
CA TRP A 277 -5.87 15.82 9.25
C TRP A 277 -6.73 14.98 8.30
N ILE A 278 -7.57 15.61 7.48
CA ILE A 278 -8.38 14.91 6.46
C ILE A 278 -7.49 14.28 5.39
N MET A 279 -6.44 14.98 4.95
CA MET A 279 -5.46 14.45 4.00
C MET A 279 -4.71 13.26 4.58
N ILE A 280 -4.30 13.31 5.86
CA ILE A 280 -3.66 12.18 6.54
C ILE A 280 -4.62 10.99 6.66
N LEU A 281 -5.87 11.23 7.07
CA LEU A 281 -6.87 10.18 7.20
C LEU A 281 -7.13 9.49 5.86
N PHE A 282 -7.32 10.28 4.79
CA PHE A 282 -7.53 9.74 3.45
C PHE A 282 -6.29 9.01 2.94
N ALA A 283 -5.09 9.55 3.17
CA ALA A 283 -3.83 8.89 2.82
C ALA A 283 -3.66 7.56 3.57
N PHE A 284 -4.02 7.49 4.85
CA PHE A 284 -3.97 6.26 5.66
C PHE A 284 -4.97 5.21 5.14
N LEU A 285 -6.23 5.60 4.91
CA LEU A 285 -7.23 4.70 4.34
C LEU A 285 -6.81 4.19 2.96
N PHE A 286 -6.26 5.07 2.12
CA PHE A 286 -5.74 4.72 0.80
C PHE A 286 -4.55 3.74 0.89
N LEU A 287 -3.64 3.94 1.85
CA LEU A 287 -2.50 3.06 2.12
C LEU A 287 -2.96 1.64 2.50
N VAL A 288 -3.95 1.56 3.40
CA VAL A 288 -4.56 0.29 3.82
C VAL A 288 -5.24 -0.40 2.63
N GLN A 289 -6.03 0.34 1.83
CA GLN A 289 -6.72 -0.22 0.68
C GLN A 289 -5.76 -0.75 -0.40
N ILE A 290 -4.66 -0.05 -0.65
CA ILE A 290 -3.60 -0.54 -1.54
C ILE A 290 -3.04 -1.85 -1.01
N THR A 291 -2.73 -1.94 0.29
CA THR A 291 -2.11 -3.13 0.89
C THR A 291 -3.03 -4.35 0.88
N VAL A 292 -4.33 -4.16 1.13
CA VAL A 292 -5.31 -5.24 1.23
C VAL A 292 -5.70 -5.80 -0.14
N SER A 293 -5.64 -5.00 -1.20
CA SER A 293 -6.12 -5.40 -2.54
C SER A 293 -4.96 -5.76 -3.49
N PRO A 294 -4.78 -7.04 -3.87
CA PRO A 294 -3.64 -7.47 -4.68
C PRO A 294 -3.52 -6.76 -6.04
N ARG A 295 -4.65 -6.36 -6.64
CA ARG A 295 -4.67 -5.63 -7.91
C ARG A 295 -4.12 -4.21 -7.76
N LEU A 296 -4.50 -3.49 -6.70
CA LEU A 296 -3.99 -2.14 -6.46
C LEU A 296 -2.52 -2.17 -6.06
N VAL A 297 -2.06 -3.18 -5.33
CA VAL A 297 -0.62 -3.39 -5.06
C VAL A 297 0.18 -3.42 -6.36
N LEU A 298 -0.26 -4.19 -7.36
CA LEU A 298 0.47 -4.30 -8.63
C LEU A 298 0.52 -2.97 -9.40
N TYR A 299 -0.61 -2.26 -9.49
CA TYR A 299 -0.63 -0.93 -10.12
C TYR A 299 0.21 0.09 -9.35
N ALA A 300 0.16 0.06 -8.02
CA ALA A 300 0.94 0.93 -7.15
C ALA A 300 2.45 0.66 -7.32
N ILE A 301 2.89 -0.60 -7.37
CA ILE A 301 4.28 -0.96 -7.66
C ILE A 301 4.69 -0.39 -9.02
N GLY A 302 3.91 -0.62 -10.08
CA GLY A 302 4.22 -0.09 -11.41
C GLY A 302 4.35 1.44 -11.44
N ALA A 303 3.42 2.15 -10.78
CA ALA A 303 3.43 3.60 -10.71
C ALA A 303 4.61 4.14 -9.89
N LEU A 304 4.85 3.59 -8.70
CA LEU A 304 5.91 4.04 -7.79
C LEU A 304 7.31 3.73 -8.33
N TYR A 305 7.49 2.60 -9.02
CA TYR A 305 8.76 2.25 -9.67
C TYR A 305 9.01 3.01 -10.99
N SER A 306 8.03 3.78 -11.47
CA SER A 306 8.17 4.70 -12.61
C SER A 306 8.74 6.07 -12.23
N PHE A 307 9.44 6.17 -11.09
CA PHE A 307 9.94 7.44 -10.55
C PHE A 307 10.95 8.18 -11.45
N TRP A 308 11.56 7.50 -12.44
CA TRP A 308 12.42 8.13 -13.44
C TRP A 308 11.66 8.92 -14.50
N VAL A 309 10.38 8.59 -14.77
CA VAL A 309 9.59 9.16 -15.86
C VAL A 309 9.49 10.69 -15.78
N PRO A 310 9.17 11.31 -14.62
CA PRO A 310 9.12 12.77 -14.53
C PRO A 310 10.48 13.44 -14.78
N GLN A 311 11.59 12.79 -14.43
CA GLN A 311 12.92 13.33 -14.73
C GLN A 311 13.21 13.28 -16.22
N ILE A 312 12.82 12.20 -16.91
CA ILE A 312 12.96 12.08 -18.37
C ILE A 312 12.12 13.16 -19.06
N MET A 313 10.85 13.31 -18.67
CA MET A 313 9.96 14.33 -19.22
C MET A 313 10.52 15.75 -19.02
N ARG A 314 11.05 16.07 -17.83
CA ARG A 314 11.67 17.37 -17.57
C ARG A 314 12.92 17.60 -18.42
N ASN A 315 13.75 16.57 -18.58
CA ASN A 315 14.94 16.63 -19.43
C ASN A 315 14.59 16.92 -20.90
N VAL A 316 13.53 16.29 -21.42
CA VAL A 316 13.04 16.54 -22.78
C VAL A 316 12.50 17.96 -22.91
N LYS A 317 11.62 18.40 -21.99
CA LYS A 317 11.02 19.74 -22.04
C LYS A 317 12.03 20.88 -21.94
N ARG A 318 13.12 20.71 -21.17
CA ARG A 318 14.15 21.74 -20.96
C ARG A 318 15.42 21.57 -21.79
N GLY A 319 15.55 20.48 -22.55
CA GLY A 319 16.79 20.13 -23.24
C GLY A 319 18.00 19.91 -22.30
N THR A 320 17.77 19.59 -21.02
CA THR A 320 18.83 19.48 -20.01
C THR A 320 19.44 18.09 -19.97
N ARG A 321 20.79 18.02 -20.04
CA ARG A 321 21.55 16.79 -19.84
C ARG A 321 22.20 16.77 -18.46
N LYS A 322 22.46 15.55 -17.94
CA LYS A 322 23.19 15.30 -16.68
C LYS A 322 22.57 15.94 -15.43
N ALA A 323 21.24 15.95 -15.32
CA ALA A 323 20.55 16.47 -14.12
C ALA A 323 20.80 15.62 -12.85
N LEU A 324 20.92 14.30 -13.02
CA LEU A 324 21.24 13.36 -11.95
C LEU A 324 22.57 12.67 -12.23
N GLN A 325 23.32 12.37 -11.17
CA GLN A 325 24.59 11.63 -11.31
C GLN A 325 24.33 10.22 -11.83
N LYS A 326 25.13 9.77 -12.81
CA LYS A 326 25.02 8.39 -13.34
C LYS A 326 25.14 7.33 -12.23
N ARG A 327 26.03 7.56 -11.25
CA ARG A 327 26.22 6.68 -10.09
C ARG A 327 24.98 6.61 -9.21
N TYR A 328 24.32 7.75 -8.98
CA TYR A 328 23.03 7.79 -8.29
C TYR A 328 21.99 6.98 -9.06
N VAL A 329 21.84 7.22 -10.37
CA VAL A 329 20.84 6.52 -11.20
C VAL A 329 21.02 5.01 -11.20
N ILE A 330 22.24 4.54 -11.49
CA ILE A 330 22.52 3.11 -11.57
C ILE A 330 22.40 2.47 -10.19
N GLY A 331 22.99 3.09 -9.15
CA GLY A 331 22.99 2.54 -7.81
C GLY A 331 21.59 2.47 -7.18
N THR A 332 20.78 3.53 -7.30
CA THR A 332 19.41 3.48 -6.77
C THR A 332 18.52 2.54 -7.58
N THR A 333 18.71 2.41 -8.89
CA THR A 333 17.97 1.44 -9.70
C THR A 333 18.29 0.00 -9.28
N LEU A 334 19.58 -0.34 -9.11
CA LEU A 334 19.98 -1.69 -8.68
C LEU A 334 19.47 -2.01 -7.27
N CYS A 335 19.67 -1.11 -6.30
CA CYS A 335 19.21 -1.32 -4.93
C CYS A 335 17.69 -1.37 -4.83
N ARG A 336 16.96 -0.53 -5.58
CA ARG A 336 15.49 -0.56 -5.58
C ARG A 336 14.95 -1.78 -6.32
N LEU A 337 15.65 -2.29 -7.34
CA LEU A 337 15.23 -3.49 -8.07
C LEU A 337 15.28 -4.76 -7.19
N PHE A 338 16.08 -4.77 -6.12
CA PHE A 338 16.08 -5.86 -5.14
C PHE A 338 14.69 -6.18 -4.59
N PHE A 339 13.87 -5.18 -4.24
CA PHE A 339 12.56 -5.40 -3.64
C PHE A 339 11.54 -6.10 -4.57
N PRO A 340 11.28 -5.62 -5.81
CA PRO A 340 10.40 -6.34 -6.72
C PRO A 340 11.01 -7.68 -7.14
N LEU A 341 12.34 -7.77 -7.32
CA LEU A 341 12.98 -9.06 -7.62
C LEU A 341 12.75 -10.07 -6.49
N TYR A 342 12.87 -9.65 -5.23
CA TYR A 342 12.57 -10.51 -4.09
C TYR A 342 11.15 -11.05 -4.21
N ILE A 343 10.16 -10.17 -4.39
CA ILE A 343 8.73 -10.54 -4.49
C ILE A 343 8.42 -11.48 -5.66
N PHE A 344 9.02 -11.28 -6.84
CA PHE A 344 8.66 -12.03 -8.06
C PHE A 344 9.57 -13.24 -8.37
N PHE A 345 10.84 -13.20 -7.99
CA PHE A 345 11.81 -14.23 -8.35
C PHE A 345 11.98 -15.32 -7.28
N CYS A 346 11.79 -15.03 -6.00
CA CYS A 346 11.93 -16.03 -4.94
C CYS A 346 10.65 -16.88 -4.77
N PRO A 347 10.68 -18.21 -5.06
CA PRO A 347 9.58 -19.11 -4.70
C PRO A 347 9.44 -19.17 -3.17
N GLY A 348 8.22 -19.00 -2.66
CA GLY A 348 7.97 -18.97 -1.21
C GLY A 348 8.38 -17.66 -0.52
N ASN A 349 8.08 -16.53 -1.17
CA ASN A 349 7.56 -15.31 -0.53
C ASN A 349 7.35 -15.35 0.99
N VAL A 350 8.02 -14.52 1.80
CA VAL A 350 7.47 -14.04 3.09
C VAL A 350 6.05 -13.46 2.89
N LEU A 351 5.74 -12.96 1.69
CA LEU A 351 4.42 -12.46 1.31
C LEU A 351 3.50 -13.51 0.65
N PHE A 352 3.87 -14.80 0.69
CA PHE A 352 3.10 -15.93 0.13
C PHE A 352 2.59 -15.70 -1.30
N ALA A 353 3.34 -14.94 -2.12
CA ALA A 353 3.02 -14.75 -3.52
C ALA A 353 3.22 -16.08 -4.26
N GLU A 354 2.13 -16.84 -4.41
CA GLU A 354 2.09 -18.09 -5.16
C GLU A 354 2.45 -17.79 -6.62
N ARG A 355 3.61 -18.29 -7.08
CA ARG A 355 3.88 -18.36 -8.52
C ARG A 355 2.94 -19.43 -9.05
N GLN A 356 1.97 -19.08 -9.91
CA GLN A 356 1.22 -20.07 -10.67
C GLN A 356 2.22 -20.87 -11.53
N ARG A 357 2.68 -22.00 -11.01
CA ARG A 357 3.55 -22.95 -11.70
C ARG A 357 2.67 -23.63 -12.75
N LYS A 358 2.84 -23.27 -14.03
CA LYS A 358 2.34 -24.13 -15.11
C LYS A 358 3.11 -25.45 -15.01
N PRO A 359 2.44 -26.60 -14.87
CA PRO A 359 3.13 -27.89 -14.81
C PRO A 359 3.74 -28.15 -16.19
N GLY A 360 5.07 -28.14 -16.30
CA GLY A 360 5.75 -28.55 -17.53
C GLY A 360 7.06 -27.85 -17.91
N TYR A 361 7.49 -26.78 -17.23
CA TYR A 361 8.79 -26.15 -17.52
C TYR A 361 9.77 -26.25 -16.35
N GLY A 362 10.94 -26.82 -16.65
CA GLY A 362 11.89 -27.40 -15.71
C GLY A 362 12.63 -26.46 -14.78
N SER A 363 13.35 -27.14 -13.88
CA SER A 363 14.18 -26.73 -12.73
C SER A 363 15.36 -25.78 -13.00
N TRP A 364 15.32 -24.95 -14.05
CA TRP A 364 16.45 -24.09 -14.45
C TRP A 364 16.34 -22.64 -13.97
N LEU A 365 15.24 -22.28 -13.30
CA LEU A 365 14.99 -20.94 -12.76
C LEU A 365 15.10 -20.86 -11.23
N ASP A 366 15.67 -21.87 -10.59
CA ASP A 366 16.06 -21.82 -9.19
C ASP A 366 17.39 -21.05 -9.10
N GLY A 367 17.30 -19.73 -9.21
CA GLY A 367 18.45 -18.85 -9.03
C GLY A 367 19.06 -19.00 -7.63
N PRO A 368 20.33 -18.61 -7.45
CA PRO A 368 21.08 -18.79 -6.20
C PRO A 368 20.47 -18.08 -4.97
N CYS A 369 19.49 -17.18 -5.16
CA CYS A 369 18.79 -16.52 -4.06
C CYS A 369 17.92 -17.44 -3.20
N CYS A 370 17.54 -18.63 -3.66
CA CYS A 370 16.68 -19.56 -2.90
C CYS A 370 17.30 -20.93 -2.59
N ASN A 371 18.43 -21.27 -3.21
CA ASN A 371 19.16 -22.51 -2.96
C ASN A 371 20.54 -22.22 -2.34
N ALA A 372 20.62 -21.29 -1.39
CA ALA A 372 21.77 -21.30 -0.50
C ALA A 372 21.62 -22.56 0.39
N PRO A 373 22.58 -23.50 0.37
CA PRO A 373 22.73 -24.40 1.51
C PRO A 373 23.11 -23.49 2.67
N TYR A 374 22.12 -23.14 3.49
CA TYR A 374 22.35 -22.45 4.74
C TYR A 374 23.10 -23.44 5.63
N TRP A 375 24.40 -23.19 5.76
CA TRP A 375 25.23 -23.77 6.82
C TRP A 375 24.88 -23.11 8.15
#